data_AF-A0A4Z0BXF4-F1
#
_entry.id   AF-A0A4Z0BXF4-F1
#
_cell.length_a   1.000
_cell.length_b   1.000
_cell.length_c   1.000
_cell.angle_alpha   90.00
_cell.angle_beta   90.00
_cell.angle_gamma   90.00
#
_symmetry.space_group_name_H-M   'P 1'
#
loop_
_entity.id
_entity.type
_entity.pdbx_description
1 polymer ?
#
loop_
_entity_poly.entity_id
_entity_poly.type
_entity_poly.pdbx_seq_one_letter_code
_entity_poly.pdbx_strand_id
1 'polypeptide(L)'
;MQQLTTLIVSSGYDGSTQRHVFGDQIHQAVVTALHSSFERTAIHVGFGVPDENAVRSALEQLPPGAVVASDAACAVFQAECKVGQRCALQASGLQFHYVVGWTRAETSERSLPPFASISQARHRPRMSWLEALHHERPEVHARLLAAGVQDEDSYVELDAALPLPLRLAVGLARYRHLAGVEADPATLLDNLSCAPPWLLALSVHQLTLSVRQANVLNEHSVKTVGDLARFGNSGLLKLPRMGSKSLRELAVLICNAMTGRAEGVQPAEAINEALGFAPGETTFAADFDVIVRRTLPKLEAQVVLVRSGQVGAGQSLREAASYLGVVDLRPLRQAEERAISTLTEHPICAYVTRLITEHLARRAAPLELNALHVVDTWLGTNTQDADLHRYFLTKLADDHLHFWLLDGCWIVSRLGKREWYRAINAAASMLADVHGEERLRRGPSVARAVLPDRGSELRDVLLAHLREPHKERSSPIQTKDADRELALRLRREVLRRQLGVQ
;
A
#
# COMPACT_ATOMS: atom_id res chain seq x y z
N MET A 1 -9.68 16.03 -26.13
CA MET A 1 -8.39 15.51 -26.64
C MET A 1 -7.38 16.64 -26.54
N GLN A 2 -6.31 16.49 -25.75
CA GLN A 2 -5.21 17.46 -25.75
C GLN A 2 -4.38 17.23 -27.03
N GLN A 3 -4.08 18.29 -27.77
CA GLN A 3 -3.27 18.21 -29.00
C GLN A 3 -1.79 18.15 -28.65
N LEU A 4 -1.03 17.34 -29.38
CA LEU A 4 0.43 17.29 -29.27
C LEU A 4 0.98 18.67 -29.63
N THR A 5 1.85 19.24 -28.80
CA THR A 5 2.45 20.55 -29.05
C THR A 5 3.96 20.39 -29.24
N THR A 6 4.49 20.92 -30.34
CA THR A 6 5.94 21.02 -30.54
C THR A 6 6.37 22.42 -30.16
N LEU A 7 7.25 22.53 -29.17
CA LEU A 7 7.82 23.81 -28.74
C LEU A 7 9.29 23.86 -29.16
N ILE A 8 9.64 24.94 -29.85
CA ILE A 8 11.03 25.31 -30.08
C ILE A 8 11.32 26.56 -29.27
N VAL A 9 12.33 26.46 -28.43
CA VAL A 9 12.92 27.61 -27.73
C VAL A 9 14.32 27.80 -28.28
N SER A 10 14.55 28.96 -28.86
CA SER A 10 15.85 29.30 -29.42
C SER A 10 16.36 30.64 -28.91
N SER A 11 17.67 30.72 -28.68
CA SER A 11 18.35 31.92 -28.19
C SER A 11 19.25 32.51 -29.28
N GLY A 12 19.02 33.77 -29.61
CA GLY A 12 19.81 34.55 -30.58
C GLY A 12 20.99 35.29 -29.94
N TYR A 13 21.94 35.72 -30.78
CA TYR A 13 23.17 36.43 -30.38
C TYR A 13 22.94 37.73 -29.58
N ASP A 14 21.78 38.35 -29.74
CA ASP A 14 21.37 39.58 -29.06
C ASP A 14 20.55 39.31 -27.78
N GLY A 15 20.46 38.05 -27.35
CA GLY A 15 19.59 37.62 -26.26
C GLY A 15 18.10 37.55 -26.64
N SER A 16 17.74 37.78 -27.91
CA SER A 16 16.37 37.61 -28.38
C SER A 16 15.98 36.13 -28.30
N THR A 17 14.74 35.88 -27.90
CA THR A 17 14.18 34.53 -27.84
C THR A 17 13.07 34.43 -28.86
N GLN A 18 13.11 33.37 -29.67
CA GLN A 18 11.98 33.04 -30.53
C GLN A 18 11.30 31.78 -30.03
N ARG A 19 9.98 31.89 -29.90
CA ARG A 19 9.09 30.78 -29.59
C ARG A 19 8.34 30.43 -30.85
N HIS A 20 8.49 29.17 -31.26
CA HIS A 20 7.68 28.61 -32.33
C HIS A 20 6.86 27.45 -31.78
N VAL A 21 5.55 27.52 -31.96
CA VAL A 21 4.62 26.46 -31.60
C VAL A 21 4.11 25.85 -32.88
N PHE A 22 4.43 24.59 -33.11
CA PHE A 22 3.92 23.83 -34.24
C PHE A 22 2.91 22.81 -33.72
N GLY A 23 1.84 22.60 -34.48
CA GLY A 23 0.91 21.48 -34.27
C GLY A 23 1.56 20.16 -34.69
N ASP A 24 0.82 19.31 -35.42
CA ASP A 24 1.30 17.97 -35.83
C ASP A 24 2.44 17.99 -36.87
N GLN A 25 3.00 19.15 -37.21
CA GLN A 25 4.08 19.33 -38.18
C GLN A 25 5.47 19.28 -37.52
N ILE A 26 5.74 18.22 -36.77
CA ILE A 26 6.98 18.04 -35.99
C ILE A 26 8.22 18.16 -36.88
N HIS A 27 8.19 17.57 -38.08
CA HIS A 27 9.31 17.62 -39.02
C HIS A 27 9.61 19.06 -39.48
N GLN A 28 8.58 19.86 -39.80
CA GLN A 28 8.76 21.25 -40.21
C GLN A 28 9.33 22.12 -39.08
N ALA A 29 8.89 21.85 -37.84
CA ALA A 29 9.39 22.48 -36.64
C ALA A 29 10.90 22.26 -36.51
N VAL A 30 11.32 21.00 -36.56
CA VAL A 30 12.73 20.59 -36.47
C VAL A 30 13.57 21.23 -37.57
N VAL A 31 13.13 21.13 -38.82
CA VAL A 31 13.81 21.76 -39.98
C VAL A 31 13.96 23.28 -39.78
N THR A 32 12.95 23.95 -39.23
CA THR A 32 13.01 25.40 -38.95
C THR A 32 13.99 25.73 -37.81
N ALA A 33 13.99 24.94 -36.73
CA ALA A 33 14.95 25.06 -35.61
C ALA A 33 16.41 24.92 -36.05
N LEU A 34 16.64 24.10 -37.08
CA LEU A 34 17.98 23.74 -37.54
C LEU A 34 18.50 24.67 -38.63
N HIS A 35 17.62 25.26 -39.43
CA HIS A 35 17.99 26.26 -40.43
C HIS A 35 18.00 27.69 -39.89
N SER A 36 17.48 27.90 -38.69
CA SER A 36 17.54 29.20 -38.04
C SER A 36 18.93 29.45 -37.47
N SER A 37 19.40 30.69 -37.55
CA SER A 37 20.75 31.13 -37.18
C SER A 37 20.96 31.25 -35.67
N PHE A 38 20.27 30.44 -34.87
CA PHE A 38 20.30 30.55 -33.42
C PHE A 38 21.58 29.96 -32.85
N GLU A 39 22.01 30.55 -31.73
CA GLU A 39 23.20 30.12 -31.04
C GLU A 39 22.93 28.83 -30.26
N ARG A 40 21.74 28.65 -29.70
CA ARG A 40 21.36 27.44 -28.94
C ARG A 40 19.88 27.13 -29.11
N THR A 41 19.54 25.86 -29.26
CA THR A 41 18.17 25.43 -29.55
C THR A 41 17.76 24.25 -28.67
N ALA A 42 16.61 24.37 -28.00
CA ALA A 42 15.93 23.26 -27.34
C ALA A 42 14.65 22.89 -28.10
N ILE A 43 14.46 21.60 -28.34
CA ILE A 43 13.29 21.04 -28.99
C ILE A 43 12.52 20.17 -28.00
N HIS A 44 11.26 20.51 -27.76
CA HIS A 44 10.37 19.72 -26.93
C HIS A 44 9.14 19.26 -27.71
N VAL A 45 8.80 17.98 -27.56
CA VAL A 45 7.58 17.38 -28.08
C VAL A 45 6.87 16.73 -26.89
N GLY A 46 5.62 17.12 -26.61
CA GLY A 46 4.91 16.54 -25.49
C GLY A 46 3.57 17.21 -25.19
N PHE A 47 2.91 16.70 -24.15
CA PHE A 47 1.73 17.33 -23.56
C PHE A 47 2.18 18.32 -22.49
N GLY A 48 2.01 19.61 -22.78
CA GLY A 48 2.43 20.70 -21.90
C GLY A 48 3.57 21.52 -22.48
N VAL A 49 3.62 22.80 -22.11
CA VAL A 49 4.68 23.73 -22.51
C VAL A 49 5.62 23.85 -21.32
N PRO A 50 6.90 23.44 -21.42
CA PRO A 50 7.86 23.64 -20.33
C PRO A 50 8.04 25.13 -20.03
N ASP A 51 8.53 25.44 -18.82
CA ASP A 51 8.81 26.82 -18.43
C ASP A 51 9.94 27.36 -19.31
N GLU A 52 9.60 28.30 -20.19
CA GLU A 52 10.52 28.87 -21.18
C GLU A 52 11.74 29.52 -20.53
N ASN A 53 11.58 30.17 -19.37
CA ASN A 53 12.69 30.82 -18.68
C ASN A 53 13.64 29.79 -18.08
N ALA A 54 13.09 28.68 -17.55
CA ALA A 54 13.90 27.58 -17.04
C ALA A 54 14.69 26.90 -18.16
N VAL A 55 14.06 26.66 -19.32
CA VAL A 55 14.72 26.08 -20.49
C VAL A 55 15.79 27.03 -21.03
N ARG A 56 15.52 28.33 -21.11
CA ARG A 56 16.47 29.35 -21.56
C ARG A 56 17.71 29.42 -20.68
N SER A 57 17.51 29.51 -19.37
CA SER A 57 18.62 29.55 -18.40
C SER A 57 19.46 28.27 -18.43
N ALA A 58 18.84 27.12 -18.70
CA ALA A 58 19.57 25.88 -18.89
C ALA A 58 20.35 25.85 -20.22
N LEU A 59 19.78 26.39 -21.30
CA LEU A 59 20.44 26.47 -22.60
C LEU A 59 21.71 27.32 -22.57
N GLU A 60 21.73 28.44 -21.83
CA GLU A 60 22.91 29.31 -21.70
C GLU A 60 24.18 28.58 -21.21
N GLN A 61 24.02 27.42 -20.57
CA GLN A 61 25.12 26.59 -20.06
C GLN A 61 25.76 25.72 -21.15
N LEU A 62 25.11 25.59 -22.31
CA LEU A 62 25.61 24.79 -23.43
C LEU A 62 26.53 25.61 -24.34
N PRO A 63 27.47 24.96 -25.04
CA PRO A 63 28.29 25.64 -26.03
C PRO A 63 27.43 26.23 -27.17
N PRO A 64 27.87 27.34 -27.79
CA PRO A 64 27.27 27.86 -29.01
C PRO A 64 27.17 26.78 -30.09
N GLY A 65 26.07 26.77 -30.83
CA GLY A 65 25.68 25.78 -31.83
C GLY A 65 25.01 24.52 -31.26
N ALA A 66 24.82 24.41 -29.94
CA ALA A 66 24.22 23.21 -29.35
C ALA A 66 22.71 23.10 -29.66
N VAL A 67 22.31 21.91 -30.11
CA VAL A 67 20.92 21.52 -30.28
C VAL A 67 20.62 20.37 -29.32
N VAL A 68 19.59 20.55 -28.50
CA VAL A 68 19.13 19.53 -27.55
C VAL A 68 17.65 19.22 -27.72
N ALA A 69 17.27 17.97 -27.47
CA ALA A 69 15.91 17.49 -27.62
C ALA A 69 15.44 16.77 -26.34
N SER A 70 14.20 17.01 -25.91
CA SER A 70 13.63 16.27 -24.77
C SER A 70 13.46 14.79 -25.07
N ASP A 71 13.38 13.90 -24.07
CA ASP A 71 13.15 12.45 -24.26
C ASP A 71 12.08 12.09 -25.30
N ALA A 72 10.91 12.73 -25.19
CA ALA A 72 9.80 12.50 -26.10
C ALA A 72 10.09 13.00 -27.53
N ALA A 73 10.85 14.09 -27.68
CA ALA A 73 11.32 14.55 -28.98
C ALA A 73 12.35 13.58 -29.57
N CYS A 74 13.27 13.06 -28.75
CA CYS A 74 14.24 12.04 -29.14
C CYS A 74 13.57 10.78 -29.67
N ALA A 75 12.48 10.33 -29.03
CA ALA A 75 11.69 9.18 -29.49
C ALA A 75 11.07 9.40 -30.88
N VAL A 76 10.69 10.65 -31.20
CA VAL A 76 10.18 11.01 -32.52
C VAL A 76 11.30 11.06 -33.58
N PHE A 77 12.52 11.44 -33.19
CA PHE A 77 13.63 11.63 -34.13
C PHE A 77 14.48 10.39 -34.42
N GLN A 78 14.18 9.23 -33.80
CA GLN A 78 15.04 8.04 -33.88
C GLN A 78 15.30 7.53 -35.32
N ALA A 79 14.44 7.88 -36.28
CA ALA A 79 14.62 7.49 -37.68
C ALA A 79 15.66 8.34 -38.44
N GLU A 80 15.93 9.58 -38.00
CA GLU A 80 16.61 10.58 -38.83
C GLU A 80 17.83 11.22 -38.15
N CYS A 81 17.99 11.10 -36.82
CA CYS A 81 19.10 11.71 -36.09
C CYS A 81 19.75 10.74 -35.09
N LYS A 82 21.02 11.02 -34.72
CA LYS A 82 21.66 10.33 -33.60
C LYS A 82 21.44 11.16 -32.35
N VAL A 83 20.76 10.60 -31.36
CA VAL A 83 20.61 11.24 -30.06
C VAL A 83 21.70 10.73 -29.14
N GLY A 84 22.40 11.64 -28.46
CA GLY A 84 23.36 11.29 -27.42
C GLY A 84 22.66 10.57 -26.26
N GLN A 85 23.20 9.43 -25.82
CA GLN A 85 22.61 8.66 -24.71
C GLN A 85 22.68 9.39 -23.36
N ARG A 86 23.52 10.41 -23.24
CA ARG A 86 23.67 11.20 -22.02
C ARG A 86 22.76 12.43 -22.04
N CYS A 87 22.10 12.66 -20.91
CA CYS A 87 21.37 13.90 -20.66
C CYS A 87 22.35 15.08 -20.75
N ALA A 88 22.03 16.05 -21.61
CA ALA A 88 22.77 17.29 -21.82
C ALA A 88 22.38 18.36 -20.79
N LEU A 89 21.08 18.50 -20.50
CA LEU A 89 20.56 19.39 -19.46
C LEU A 89 19.21 18.92 -18.93
N GLN A 90 18.81 19.45 -17.77
CA GLN A 90 17.47 19.28 -17.21
C GLN A 90 16.80 20.63 -16.99
N ALA A 91 15.56 20.77 -17.43
CA ALA A 91 14.76 21.98 -17.25
C ALA A 91 13.28 21.62 -17.09
N SER A 92 12.59 22.25 -16.14
CA SER A 92 11.16 21.98 -15.86
C SER A 92 10.82 20.51 -15.61
N GLY A 93 11.74 19.76 -14.99
CA GLY A 93 11.58 18.31 -14.74
C GLY A 93 11.73 17.43 -15.99
N LEU A 94 12.09 18.01 -17.14
CA LEU A 94 12.37 17.28 -18.39
C LEU A 94 13.88 17.09 -18.56
N GLN A 95 14.26 15.94 -19.14
CA GLN A 95 15.62 15.66 -19.58
C GLN A 95 15.75 16.01 -21.06
N PHE A 96 16.82 16.72 -21.41
CA PHE A 96 17.18 17.04 -22.79
C PHE A 96 18.51 16.39 -23.14
N HIS A 97 18.62 15.90 -24.37
CA HIS A 97 19.76 15.14 -24.89
C HIS A 97 20.34 15.86 -26.10
N TYR A 98 21.66 15.76 -26.29
CA TYR A 98 22.29 16.29 -27.49
C TYR A 98 21.75 15.59 -28.73
N VAL A 99 21.44 16.37 -29.76
CA VAL A 99 21.15 15.85 -31.09
C VAL A 99 22.42 15.95 -31.93
N VAL A 100 22.94 14.82 -32.35
CA VAL A 100 24.20 14.65 -33.08
C VAL A 100 23.90 14.18 -34.52
N GLY A 101 24.67 14.67 -35.48
CA GLY A 101 24.55 14.26 -36.89
C GLY A 101 23.67 15.16 -37.76
N TRP A 102 23.30 16.34 -37.27
CA TRP A 102 22.56 17.37 -38.04
C TRP A 102 23.30 18.71 -38.15
N THR A 103 24.60 18.73 -37.82
CA THR A 103 25.43 19.94 -37.90
C THR A 103 26.08 20.12 -39.27
N ARG A 104 26.16 21.37 -39.73
CA ARG A 104 26.92 21.81 -40.92
C ARG A 104 28.44 21.70 -40.75
N ALA A 105 28.91 21.25 -39.59
CA ALA A 105 30.31 21.00 -39.28
C ALA A 105 30.41 19.71 -38.45
N GLU A 106 31.25 18.79 -38.90
CA GLU A 106 31.59 17.54 -38.22
C GLU A 106 32.31 17.85 -36.90
N THR A 107 31.55 18.10 -35.83
CA THR A 107 32.08 18.00 -34.46
C THR A 107 32.13 16.52 -34.11
N SER A 108 33.29 15.91 -34.31
CA SER A 108 33.56 14.55 -33.83
C SER A 108 33.30 14.47 -32.33
N GLU A 109 32.67 13.39 -31.85
CA GLU A 109 32.37 13.12 -30.43
C GLU A 109 33.58 13.24 -29.48
N ARG A 110 34.81 13.27 -30.03
CA ARG A 110 36.08 13.24 -29.28
C ARG A 110 36.48 14.55 -28.59
N SER A 111 35.78 15.67 -28.83
CA SER A 111 36.16 16.98 -28.27
C SER A 111 35.12 17.62 -27.36
N LEU A 112 34.15 16.85 -26.85
CA LEU A 112 33.25 17.36 -25.81
C LEU A 112 34.02 17.44 -24.47
N PRO A 113 34.06 18.60 -23.80
CA PRO A 113 34.68 18.71 -22.49
C PRO A 113 33.99 17.74 -21.51
N PRO A 114 34.73 17.09 -20.59
CA PRO A 114 34.14 16.26 -19.56
C PRO A 114 33.22 17.13 -18.70
N PHE A 115 31.92 16.78 -18.67
CA PHE A 115 30.92 17.55 -17.97
C PHE A 115 31.18 17.59 -16.45
N ALA A 116 31.27 18.80 -15.92
CA ALA A 116 30.95 19.07 -14.53
C ALA A 116 29.43 18.95 -14.37
N SER A 117 28.98 17.98 -13.58
CA SER A 117 27.57 17.82 -13.22
C SER A 117 27.14 18.99 -12.33
N ILE A 118 26.57 20.04 -12.91
CA ILE A 118 25.95 21.12 -12.16
C ILE A 118 24.49 20.74 -11.92
N SER A 119 24.29 19.87 -10.91
CA SER A 119 23.09 19.99 -10.06
C SER A 119 23.04 21.45 -9.62
N GLN A 120 21.85 22.04 -9.54
CA GLN A 120 21.61 23.25 -8.74
C GLN A 120 22.52 23.19 -7.52
N ALA A 121 23.30 24.24 -7.26
CA ALA A 121 24.28 24.30 -6.18
C ALA A 121 23.61 24.23 -4.79
N ARG A 122 22.94 23.12 -4.50
CA ARG A 122 22.80 22.56 -3.17
C ARG A 122 24.13 21.86 -2.94
N HIS A 123 24.88 22.32 -1.94
CA HIS A 123 26.09 21.65 -1.50
C HIS A 123 25.85 20.14 -1.48
N ARG A 124 26.45 19.39 -2.41
CA ARG A 124 26.51 17.94 -2.24
C ARG A 124 27.36 17.72 -0.99
N PRO A 125 26.80 17.16 0.09
CA PRO A 125 27.61 16.80 1.24
C PRO A 125 28.75 15.91 0.76
N ARG A 126 29.96 16.14 1.26
CA ARG A 126 31.16 15.38 0.87
C ARG A 126 31.09 13.90 1.29
N MET A 127 30.16 13.58 2.18
CA MET A 127 29.96 12.27 2.80
C MET A 127 28.60 11.73 2.40
N SER A 128 28.47 10.40 2.33
CA SER A 128 27.17 9.76 2.14
C SER A 128 26.28 9.97 3.39
N TRP A 129 24.96 9.84 3.24
CA TRP A 129 24.05 9.95 4.39
C TRP A 129 24.24 8.82 5.40
N LEU A 130 24.70 7.64 4.95
CA LEU A 130 25.04 6.52 5.82
C LEU A 130 26.30 6.78 6.63
N GLU A 131 27.33 7.39 6.04
CA GLU A 131 28.52 7.84 6.76
C GLU A 131 28.17 8.91 7.80
N ALA A 132 27.32 9.88 7.43
CA ALA A 132 26.80 10.86 8.37
C ALA A 132 26.03 10.19 9.51
N LEU A 133 25.17 9.21 9.21
CA LEU A 133 24.43 8.43 10.21
C LEU A 133 25.36 7.61 11.11
N HIS A 134 26.46 7.07 10.58
CA HIS A 134 27.46 6.36 11.38
C HIS A 134 28.09 7.25 12.44
N HIS A 135 28.39 8.51 12.09
CA HIS A 135 28.94 9.49 13.03
C HIS A 135 27.91 10.01 14.03
N GLU A 136 26.69 10.28 13.60
CA GLU A 136 25.63 10.82 14.46
C GLU A 136 25.03 9.78 15.40
N ARG A 137 24.81 8.55 14.89
CA ARG A 137 24.04 7.47 15.55
C ARG A 137 24.62 6.10 15.20
N PRO A 138 25.81 5.76 15.72
CA PRO A 138 26.51 4.51 15.38
C PRO A 138 25.68 3.25 15.70
N GLU A 139 24.80 3.31 16.70
CA GLU A 139 23.89 2.22 17.07
C GLU A 139 22.81 1.94 16.01
N VAL A 140 22.26 2.99 15.40
CA VAL A 140 21.27 2.87 14.32
C VAL A 140 21.95 2.34 13.06
N HIS A 141 23.14 2.86 12.76
CA HIS A 141 23.95 2.39 11.64
C HIS A 141 24.35 0.91 11.77
N ALA A 142 24.77 0.46 12.96
CA ALA A 142 25.09 -0.95 13.20
C ALA A 142 23.89 -1.88 12.96
N ARG A 143 22.67 -1.44 13.32
CA ARG A 143 21.43 -2.20 13.04
C ARG A 143 21.08 -2.25 11.56
N LEU A 144 21.36 -1.19 10.79
CA LEU A 144 21.22 -1.20 9.33
C LEU A 144 22.16 -2.20 8.66
N LEU A 145 23.44 -2.19 9.06
CA LEU A 145 24.42 -3.15 8.55
C LEU A 145 24.01 -4.59 8.87
N ALA A 146 23.52 -4.84 10.09
CA ALA A 146 22.99 -6.15 10.49
C ALA A 146 21.76 -6.58 9.67
N ALA A 147 20.99 -5.62 9.16
CA ALA A 147 19.85 -5.85 8.27
C ALA A 147 20.26 -5.94 6.78
N GLY A 148 21.53 -5.79 6.44
CA GLY A 148 22.05 -5.89 5.07
C GLY A 148 22.06 -4.57 4.27
N VAL A 149 21.76 -3.43 4.90
CA VAL A 149 21.79 -2.11 4.25
C VAL A 149 23.21 -1.56 4.29
N GLN A 150 23.84 -1.38 3.13
CA GLN A 150 25.25 -0.96 2.98
C GLN A 150 25.40 0.37 2.22
N ASP A 151 24.41 0.74 1.42
CA ASP A 151 24.38 1.91 0.55
C ASP A 151 22.92 2.41 0.34
N GLU A 152 22.75 3.43 -0.50
CA GLU A 152 21.42 3.97 -0.83
C GLU A 152 20.55 2.94 -1.55
N ASP A 153 21.12 2.18 -2.49
CA ASP A 153 20.36 1.24 -3.31
C ASP A 153 19.84 0.07 -2.46
N SER A 154 20.71 -0.53 -1.64
CA SER A 154 20.31 -1.57 -0.68
C SER A 154 19.35 -1.05 0.38
N TYR A 155 19.43 0.22 0.80
CA TYR A 155 18.42 0.83 1.67
C TYR A 155 17.06 0.87 0.99
N VAL A 156 16.98 1.35 -0.26
CA VAL A 156 15.71 1.44 -1.00
C VAL A 156 15.09 0.06 -1.21
N GLU A 157 15.90 -0.95 -1.53
CA GLU A 157 15.44 -2.33 -1.73
C GLU A 157 14.94 -2.99 -0.43
N LEU A 158 15.64 -2.76 0.69
CA LEU A 158 15.37 -3.42 1.96
C LEU A 158 14.47 -2.62 2.91
N ASP A 159 14.12 -1.36 2.60
CA ASP A 159 13.39 -0.46 3.49
C ASP A 159 12.09 -1.10 4.03
N ALA A 160 11.34 -1.80 3.17
CA ALA A 160 10.10 -2.47 3.56
C ALA A 160 10.29 -3.65 4.53
N ALA A 161 11.50 -4.22 4.61
CA ALA A 161 11.82 -5.33 5.51
C ALA A 161 12.41 -4.86 6.85
N LEU A 162 12.77 -3.57 6.98
CA LEU A 162 13.31 -3.03 8.22
C LEU A 162 12.22 -2.89 9.30
N PRO A 163 12.54 -3.14 10.58
CA PRO A 163 11.63 -2.83 11.67
C PRO A 163 11.25 -1.34 11.67
N LEU A 164 9.98 -1.00 11.90
CA LEU A 164 9.49 0.37 11.84
C LEU A 164 10.31 1.40 12.65
N PRO A 165 10.65 1.16 13.93
CA PRO A 165 11.44 2.15 14.68
C PRO A 165 12.79 2.44 14.01
N LEU A 166 13.37 1.45 13.32
CA LEU A 166 14.57 1.62 12.52
C LEU A 166 14.26 2.41 11.23
N ARG A 167 13.18 2.09 10.50
CA ARG A 167 12.73 2.83 9.29
C ARG A 167 12.48 4.31 9.57
N LEU A 168 11.83 4.64 10.69
CA LEU A 168 11.55 6.02 11.09
C LEU A 168 12.85 6.76 11.39
N ALA A 169 13.71 6.18 12.24
CA ALA A 169 14.97 6.80 12.63
C ALA A 169 15.89 7.04 11.43
N VAL A 170 16.00 6.04 10.55
CA VAL A 170 16.85 6.07 9.35
C VAL A 170 16.26 6.98 8.29
N GLY A 171 14.96 6.88 8.04
CA GLY A 171 14.28 7.72 7.07
C GLY A 171 14.35 9.21 7.41
N LEU A 172 14.25 9.56 8.69
CA LEU A 172 14.42 10.94 9.15
C LEU A 172 15.87 11.43 9.00
N ALA A 173 16.86 10.59 9.33
CA ALA A 173 18.27 10.93 9.15
C ALA A 173 18.63 11.11 7.66
N ARG A 174 18.16 10.21 6.80
CA ARG A 174 18.31 10.32 5.34
C ARG A 174 17.65 11.60 4.82
N TYR A 175 16.42 11.90 5.23
CA TYR A 175 15.73 13.13 4.85
C TYR A 175 16.53 14.37 5.24
N ARG A 176 16.98 14.46 6.50
CA ARG A 176 17.78 15.59 7.00
C ARG A 176 19.04 15.80 6.17
N HIS A 177 19.74 14.72 5.86
CA HIS A 177 20.98 14.78 5.09
C HIS A 177 20.74 15.22 3.64
N LEU A 178 19.74 14.65 2.96
CA LEU A 178 19.44 14.95 1.56
C LEU A 178 18.79 16.32 1.37
N ALA A 179 17.87 16.70 2.26
CA ALA A 179 17.18 17.99 2.21
C ALA A 179 18.05 19.13 2.77
N GLY A 180 19.03 18.81 3.62
CA GLY A 180 19.87 19.79 4.33
C GLY A 180 19.13 20.56 5.42
N VAL A 181 17.91 20.13 5.79
CA VAL A 181 17.04 20.77 6.77
C VAL A 181 16.28 19.72 7.58
N GLU A 182 15.85 20.07 8.78
CA GLU A 182 14.94 19.24 9.56
C GLU A 182 13.57 19.09 8.86
N ALA A 183 12.87 18.03 9.23
CA ALA A 183 11.47 17.84 8.88
C ALA A 183 10.59 18.96 9.48
N ASP A 184 10.16 19.90 8.64
CA ASP A 184 9.29 21.01 9.03
C ASP A 184 8.10 21.08 8.07
N PRO A 185 6.84 21.12 8.55
CA PRO A 185 5.66 21.30 7.70
C PRO A 185 5.76 22.49 6.72
N ALA A 186 6.52 23.53 7.05
CA ALA A 186 6.69 24.70 6.19
C ALA A 186 7.54 24.42 4.94
N THR A 187 8.47 23.46 4.99
CA THR A 187 9.44 23.16 3.92
C THR A 187 9.31 21.75 3.37
N LEU A 188 8.57 20.87 4.05
CA LEU A 188 8.48 19.44 3.74
C LEU A 188 7.98 19.18 2.33
N LEU A 189 6.91 19.86 1.91
CA LEU A 189 6.30 19.63 0.59
C LEU A 189 7.25 19.94 -0.57
N ASP A 190 8.14 20.92 -0.40
CA ASP A 190 9.14 21.30 -1.40
C ASP A 190 10.37 20.36 -1.42
N ASN A 191 10.51 19.51 -0.39
CA ASN A 191 11.61 18.56 -0.24
C ASN A 191 11.13 17.10 -0.19
N LEU A 192 9.89 16.81 -0.61
CA LEU A 192 9.35 15.44 -0.60
C LEU A 192 10.19 14.47 -1.43
N SER A 193 10.91 14.91 -2.46
CA SER A 193 11.83 14.05 -3.20
C SER A 193 12.97 13.47 -2.34
N CYS A 194 13.25 14.07 -1.18
CA CYS A 194 14.23 13.60 -0.19
C CYS A 194 13.62 12.66 0.86
N ALA A 195 12.29 12.47 0.86
CA ALA A 195 11.60 11.60 1.80
C ALA A 195 12.01 10.13 1.64
N PRO A 196 11.90 9.31 2.70
CA PRO A 196 12.20 7.89 2.61
C PRO A 196 11.16 7.14 1.75
N PRO A 197 11.54 6.00 1.13
CA PRO A 197 10.68 5.25 0.21
C PRO A 197 9.32 4.88 0.81
N TRP A 198 9.28 4.45 2.07
CA TRP A 198 8.03 4.11 2.76
C TRP A 198 7.05 5.27 2.86
N LEU A 199 7.56 6.49 3.09
CA LEU A 199 6.71 7.65 3.21
C LEU A 199 6.17 8.03 1.83
N LEU A 200 6.99 7.92 0.78
CA LEU A 200 6.58 8.18 -0.59
C LEU A 200 5.52 7.17 -1.07
N ALA A 201 5.63 5.90 -0.67
CA ALA A 201 4.67 4.85 -0.98
C ALA A 201 3.37 4.95 -0.16
N LEU A 202 3.35 5.76 0.92
CA LEU A 202 2.19 5.92 1.79
C LEU A 202 1.00 6.46 1.01
N SER A 203 -0.15 5.78 1.11
CA SER A 203 -1.39 6.23 0.49
C SER A 203 -1.89 7.49 1.17
N VAL A 204 -2.32 8.49 0.39
CA VAL A 204 -2.88 9.72 0.97
C VAL A 204 -4.18 9.46 1.74
N HIS A 205 -4.87 8.35 1.46
CA HIS A 205 -6.06 7.93 2.21
C HIS A 205 -5.75 7.42 3.63
N GLN A 206 -4.50 7.03 3.90
CA GLN A 206 -4.04 6.63 5.24
C GLN A 206 -3.69 7.84 6.12
N LEU A 207 -3.63 9.03 5.52
CA LEU A 207 -3.60 10.29 6.25
C LEU A 207 -5.04 10.63 6.64
N THR A 208 -5.30 11.09 7.87
CA THR A 208 -6.64 11.55 8.27
C THR A 208 -6.98 12.89 7.61
N LEU A 209 -7.22 12.85 6.30
CA LEU A 209 -7.53 14.00 5.49
C LEU A 209 -8.92 14.54 5.82
N SER A 210 -9.06 15.86 5.83
CA SER A 210 -10.38 16.48 5.71
C SER A 210 -11.05 16.08 4.40
N VAL A 211 -12.39 16.06 4.39
CA VAL A 211 -13.19 15.79 3.19
C VAL A 211 -12.76 16.68 2.01
N ARG A 212 -12.41 17.95 2.29
CA ARG A 212 -11.91 18.88 1.27
C ARG A 212 -10.59 18.44 0.66
N GLN A 213 -9.60 18.07 1.50
CA GLN A 213 -8.31 17.59 1.01
C GLN A 213 -8.48 16.30 0.20
N ALA A 214 -9.23 15.32 0.73
CA ALA A 214 -9.48 14.05 0.07
C ALA A 214 -10.12 14.24 -1.32
N ASN A 215 -11.14 15.10 -1.42
CA ASN A 215 -11.80 15.39 -2.69
C ASN A 215 -10.85 16.03 -3.71
N VAL A 216 -10.06 17.02 -3.29
CA VAL A 216 -9.10 17.69 -4.19
C VAL A 216 -8.03 16.70 -4.67
N LEU A 217 -7.45 15.91 -3.77
CA LEU A 217 -6.41 14.94 -4.15
C LEU A 217 -6.95 13.86 -5.09
N ASN A 218 -8.18 13.37 -4.84
CA ASN A 218 -8.84 12.38 -5.69
C ASN A 218 -9.17 12.95 -7.08
N GLU A 219 -9.68 14.18 -7.15
CA GLU A 219 -9.98 14.89 -8.42
C GLU A 219 -8.73 15.03 -9.31
N HIS A 220 -7.55 15.13 -8.70
CA HIS A 220 -6.26 15.23 -9.38
C HIS A 220 -5.46 13.91 -9.44
N SER A 221 -6.09 12.77 -9.16
CA SER A 221 -5.46 11.45 -9.21
C SER A 221 -4.20 11.31 -8.35
N VAL A 222 -4.11 12.06 -7.26
CA VAL A 222 -3.03 11.94 -6.27
C VAL A 222 -3.39 10.82 -5.31
N LYS A 223 -2.67 9.69 -5.39
CA LYS A 223 -2.95 8.49 -4.59
C LYS A 223 -1.95 8.29 -3.47
N THR A 224 -0.72 8.76 -3.65
CA THR A 224 0.39 8.56 -2.73
C THR A 224 1.07 9.87 -2.35
N VAL A 225 1.83 9.88 -1.26
CA VAL A 225 2.68 11.03 -0.91
C VAL A 225 3.73 11.30 -1.99
N GLY A 226 4.21 10.26 -2.68
CA GLY A 226 5.11 10.41 -3.83
C GLY A 226 4.49 11.18 -5.00
N ASP A 227 3.17 11.07 -5.21
CA ASP A 227 2.48 11.87 -6.22
C ASP A 227 2.49 13.36 -5.86
N LEU A 228 2.41 13.71 -4.57
CA LEU A 228 2.49 15.10 -4.09
C LEU A 228 3.85 15.74 -4.40
N ALA A 229 4.93 14.95 -4.38
CA ALA A 229 6.29 15.43 -4.67
C ALA A 229 6.43 16.03 -6.07
N ARG A 230 5.57 15.63 -7.02
CA ARG A 230 5.55 16.15 -8.40
C ARG A 230 5.01 17.57 -8.50
N PHE A 231 4.18 17.98 -7.53
CA PHE A 231 3.57 19.31 -7.51
C PHE A 231 4.39 20.31 -6.68
N GLY A 232 5.00 19.84 -5.59
CA GLY A 232 5.60 20.72 -4.57
C GLY A 232 4.55 21.64 -3.92
N ASN A 233 4.99 22.55 -3.05
CA ASN A 233 4.08 23.45 -2.34
C ASN A 233 3.36 24.41 -3.31
N SER A 234 4.11 25.01 -4.23
CA SER A 234 3.57 25.98 -5.19
C SER A 234 2.62 25.35 -6.22
N GLY A 235 2.86 24.11 -6.65
CA GLY A 235 1.96 23.39 -7.57
C GLY A 235 0.66 22.96 -6.89
N LEU A 236 0.72 22.52 -5.62
CA LEU A 236 -0.48 22.14 -4.87
C LEU A 236 -1.40 23.32 -4.60
N LEU A 237 -0.87 24.53 -4.36
CA LEU A 237 -1.67 25.76 -4.24
C LEU A 237 -2.39 26.17 -5.53
N LYS A 238 -1.92 25.69 -6.70
CA LYS A 238 -2.57 25.95 -7.99
C LYS A 238 -3.75 25.01 -8.25
N LEU A 239 -3.91 23.94 -7.48
CA LEU A 239 -5.04 23.03 -7.61
C LEU A 239 -6.34 23.74 -7.21
N PRO A 240 -7.40 23.69 -8.04
CA PRO A 240 -8.70 24.22 -7.68
C PRO A 240 -9.15 23.72 -6.32
N ARG A 241 -9.65 24.63 -5.48
CA ARG A 241 -10.15 24.35 -4.13
C ARG A 241 -9.09 23.90 -3.12
N MET A 242 -7.80 23.83 -3.46
CA MET A 242 -6.73 23.70 -2.47
C MET A 242 -6.40 25.07 -1.87
N GLY A 243 -6.69 25.27 -0.59
CA GLY A 243 -6.35 26.52 0.11
C GLY A 243 -5.07 26.38 0.94
N SER A 244 -4.39 27.49 1.25
CA SER A 244 -3.14 27.48 2.04
C SER A 244 -3.30 26.82 3.41
N LYS A 245 -4.47 26.94 4.04
CA LYS A 245 -4.78 26.24 5.29
C LYS A 245 -4.80 24.71 5.10
N SER A 246 -5.55 24.22 4.12
CA SER A 246 -5.63 22.79 3.80
C SER A 246 -4.28 22.23 3.39
N LEU A 247 -3.46 23.01 2.69
CA LEU A 247 -2.12 22.59 2.33
C LEU A 247 -1.18 22.49 3.53
N ARG A 248 -1.23 23.47 4.43
CA ARG A 248 -0.47 23.44 5.69
C ARG A 248 -0.88 22.25 6.56
N GLU A 249 -2.17 21.99 6.69
CA GLU A 249 -2.70 20.83 7.41
C GLU A 249 -2.19 19.51 6.80
N LEU A 250 -2.18 19.41 5.47
CA LEU A 250 -1.61 18.26 4.77
C LEU A 250 -0.11 18.09 5.06
N ALA A 251 0.66 19.18 5.02
CA ALA A 251 2.09 19.15 5.34
C ALA A 251 2.34 18.73 6.79
N VAL A 252 1.52 19.18 7.73
CA VAL A 252 1.57 18.74 9.15
C VAL A 252 1.30 17.24 9.26
N LEU A 253 0.28 16.72 8.56
CA LEU A 253 0.00 15.28 8.56
C LEU A 253 1.19 14.47 8.04
N ILE A 254 1.79 14.86 6.92
CA ILE A 254 2.96 14.14 6.36
C ILE A 254 4.18 14.28 7.27
N CYS A 255 4.40 15.45 7.88
CA CYS A 255 5.51 15.66 8.81
C CYS A 255 5.36 14.81 10.07
N ASN A 256 4.14 14.72 10.60
CA ASN A 256 3.81 13.89 11.74
C ASN A 256 4.01 12.40 11.42
N ALA A 257 3.65 11.97 10.21
CA ALA A 257 3.90 10.62 9.72
C ALA A 257 5.41 10.31 9.74
N MET A 258 6.21 11.22 9.18
CA MET A 258 7.66 11.06 9.06
C MET A 258 8.38 11.06 10.41
N THR A 259 7.95 11.92 11.33
CA THR A 259 8.60 12.10 12.64
C THR A 259 8.06 11.16 13.72
N GLY A 260 7.06 10.32 13.40
CA GLY A 260 6.39 9.46 14.38
C GLY A 260 5.64 10.24 15.46
N ARG A 261 5.36 11.54 15.25
CA ARG A 261 4.67 12.42 16.21
C ARG A 261 3.15 12.42 16.06
N ALA A 262 2.61 11.53 15.24
CA ALA A 262 1.23 11.65 14.79
C ALA A 262 0.19 11.20 15.81
N GLU A 263 -0.57 12.18 16.32
CA GLU A 263 -2.02 12.04 16.44
C GLU A 263 -2.60 12.09 14.99
N GLY A 264 -3.15 10.99 14.48
CA GLY A 264 -3.90 10.99 13.21
C GLY A 264 -3.15 10.62 11.92
N VAL A 265 -1.94 10.09 11.97
CA VAL A 265 -1.39 9.34 10.82
C VAL A 265 -1.45 7.88 11.22
N GLN A 266 -2.07 7.08 10.37
CA GLN A 266 -2.25 5.65 10.58
C GLN A 266 -1.36 4.89 9.58
N PRO A 267 -0.01 4.90 9.70
CA PRO A 267 0.80 3.88 9.04
C PRO A 267 0.36 2.54 9.62
N ALA A 268 -0.03 1.59 8.78
CA ALA A 268 -0.46 0.25 9.21
C ALA A 268 0.50 -0.40 10.23
N GLU A 269 1.79 -0.02 10.18
CA GLU A 269 2.83 -0.46 11.12
C GLU A 269 3.05 0.51 12.31
N ALA A 270 2.84 1.83 12.18
CA ALA A 270 3.01 2.77 13.31
C ALA A 270 1.81 2.82 14.23
N ILE A 271 0.69 2.25 13.80
CA ILE A 271 -0.46 1.92 14.64
C ILE A 271 -0.09 0.82 15.61
N ASN A 272 0.76 -0.13 15.19
CA ASN A 272 1.28 -1.12 16.11
C ASN A 272 2.14 -0.44 17.19
N GLU A 273 3.01 0.48 16.83
CA GLU A 273 3.88 1.13 17.81
C GLU A 273 3.17 2.21 18.67
N ALA A 274 2.28 3.04 18.09
CA ALA A 274 1.56 4.10 18.80
C ALA A 274 0.40 3.59 19.66
N LEU A 275 -0.13 2.39 19.39
CA LEU A 275 -1.08 1.70 20.27
C LEU A 275 -0.37 0.85 21.35
N GLY A 276 0.97 0.77 21.33
CA GLY A 276 1.74 -0.06 22.26
C GLY A 276 1.75 -1.54 21.90
N PHE A 277 1.41 -1.91 20.67
CA PHE A 277 1.59 -3.25 20.14
C PHE A 277 3.06 -3.46 19.83
N ALA A 278 3.81 -3.87 20.85
CA ALA A 278 5.01 -4.66 20.64
C ALA A 278 4.54 -6.09 20.32
N PRO A 279 4.49 -6.52 19.04
CA PRO A 279 4.14 -7.90 18.71
C PRO A 279 5.06 -8.85 19.48
N GLY A 280 4.48 -9.59 20.42
CA GLY A 280 5.18 -10.48 21.35
C GLY A 280 4.97 -10.18 22.84
N GLU A 281 4.48 -9.00 23.22
CA GLU A 281 4.24 -8.63 24.62
C GLU A 281 2.75 -8.68 25.03
N THR A 282 1.83 -8.49 24.08
CA THR A 282 0.38 -8.52 24.30
C THR A 282 -0.30 -9.61 23.49
N THR A 283 -1.59 -9.81 23.74
CA THR A 283 -2.46 -10.67 22.92
C THR A 283 -3.45 -9.82 22.13
N PHE A 284 -3.97 -10.36 21.04
CA PHE A 284 -5.01 -9.75 20.22
C PHE A 284 -6.23 -9.37 21.06
N ALA A 285 -6.58 -10.18 22.07
CA ALA A 285 -7.67 -9.84 22.98
C ALA A 285 -7.39 -8.56 23.78
N ALA A 286 -6.19 -8.43 24.38
CA ALA A 286 -5.79 -7.23 25.11
C ALA A 286 -5.77 -6.00 24.19
N ASP A 287 -5.21 -6.17 23.00
CA ASP A 287 -5.08 -5.10 22.01
C ASP A 287 -6.44 -4.64 21.49
N PHE A 288 -7.33 -5.59 21.23
CA PHE A 288 -8.69 -5.33 20.80
C PHE A 288 -9.50 -4.60 21.88
N ASP A 289 -9.38 -4.98 23.17
CA ASP A 289 -10.05 -4.26 24.26
C ASP A 289 -9.60 -2.79 24.35
N VAL A 290 -8.28 -2.54 24.27
CA VAL A 290 -7.71 -1.19 24.28
C VAL A 290 -8.24 -0.34 23.12
N ILE A 291 -8.23 -0.89 21.89
CA ILE A 291 -8.75 -0.19 20.71
C ILE A 291 -10.23 0.12 20.87
N VAL A 292 -11.03 -0.87 21.24
CA VAL A 292 -12.48 -0.71 21.38
C VAL A 292 -12.81 0.39 22.38
N ARG A 293 -12.11 0.47 23.51
CA ARG A 293 -12.32 1.50 24.54
C ARG A 293 -11.84 2.89 24.14
N ARG A 294 -10.78 2.98 23.35
CA ARG A 294 -10.20 4.28 22.92
C ARG A 294 -10.92 4.87 21.71
N THR A 295 -11.37 4.02 20.79
CA THR A 295 -11.90 4.46 19.51
C THR A 295 -13.41 4.66 19.54
N LEU A 296 -14.14 3.88 20.34
CA LEU A 296 -15.60 3.89 20.32
C LEU A 296 -16.22 4.68 21.49
N PRO A 297 -17.36 5.35 21.27
CA PRO A 297 -18.23 5.84 22.33
C PRO A 297 -18.60 4.74 23.34
N LYS A 298 -18.86 5.13 24.59
CA LYS A 298 -19.08 4.21 25.72
C LYS A 298 -20.07 3.07 25.43
N LEU A 299 -21.25 3.38 24.88
CA LEU A 299 -22.26 2.36 24.59
C LEU A 299 -21.81 1.38 23.48
N GLU A 300 -21.17 1.91 22.44
CA GLU A 300 -20.68 1.14 21.29
C GLU A 300 -19.56 0.20 21.72
N ALA A 301 -18.62 0.70 22.51
CA ALA A 301 -17.58 -0.10 23.14
C ALA A 301 -18.16 -1.21 24.02
N GLN A 302 -19.13 -0.90 24.89
CA GLN A 302 -19.77 -1.88 25.75
C GLN A 302 -20.47 -3.00 24.97
N VAL A 303 -21.19 -2.65 23.89
CA VAL A 303 -21.84 -3.64 23.03
C VAL A 303 -20.79 -4.55 22.39
N VAL A 304 -19.73 -4.00 21.79
CA VAL A 304 -18.67 -4.80 21.16
C VAL A 304 -17.99 -5.73 22.16
N LEU A 305 -17.58 -5.23 23.34
CA LEU A 305 -16.86 -6.03 24.34
C LEU A 305 -17.70 -7.19 24.88
N VAL A 306 -19.00 -6.98 25.10
CA VAL A 306 -19.91 -8.04 25.56
C VAL A 306 -20.17 -9.07 24.43
N ARG A 307 -20.37 -8.59 23.21
CA ARG A 307 -20.68 -9.46 22.06
C ARG A 307 -19.48 -10.25 21.54
N SER A 308 -18.28 -9.72 21.70
CA SER A 308 -17.01 -10.38 21.37
C SER A 308 -16.50 -11.33 22.45
N GLY A 309 -17.15 -11.38 23.62
CA GLY A 309 -16.70 -12.24 24.72
C GLY A 309 -15.48 -11.71 25.48
N GLN A 310 -15.16 -10.41 25.36
CA GLN A 310 -14.14 -9.78 26.21
C GLN A 310 -14.61 -9.60 27.66
N VAL A 311 -15.93 -9.68 27.91
CA VAL A 311 -16.55 -9.60 29.24
C VAL A 311 -17.31 -10.90 29.58
N GLY A 312 -16.69 -12.04 29.29
CA GLY A 312 -17.24 -13.38 29.53
C GLY A 312 -17.59 -14.13 28.24
N ALA A 313 -18.51 -15.10 28.30
CA ALA A 313 -18.93 -15.81 27.08
C ALA A 313 -19.59 -14.84 26.09
N GLY A 314 -19.31 -15.00 24.79
CA GLY A 314 -19.88 -14.16 23.75
C GLY A 314 -21.41 -14.18 23.77
N GLN A 315 -22.02 -13.00 23.86
CA GLN A 315 -23.46 -12.88 24.04
C GLN A 315 -24.19 -12.53 22.73
N SER A 316 -25.41 -13.05 22.58
CA SER A 316 -26.37 -12.54 21.59
C SER A 316 -26.76 -11.09 21.93
N LEU A 317 -27.31 -10.35 20.96
CA LEU A 317 -27.83 -9.00 21.21
C LEU A 317 -28.86 -8.95 22.34
N ARG A 318 -29.66 -10.00 22.51
CA ARG A 318 -30.69 -10.07 23.55
C ARG A 318 -30.08 -10.24 24.93
N GLU A 319 -29.07 -11.11 25.04
CA GLU A 319 -28.32 -11.31 26.28
C GLU A 319 -27.52 -10.04 26.62
N ALA A 320 -26.87 -9.43 25.63
CA ALA A 320 -26.16 -8.16 25.79
C ALA A 320 -27.10 -7.03 26.27
N ALA A 321 -28.33 -6.96 25.74
CA ALA A 321 -29.35 -6.01 26.20
C ALA A 321 -29.70 -6.23 27.67
N SER A 322 -29.91 -7.49 28.07
CA SER A 322 -30.17 -7.86 29.46
C SER A 322 -28.99 -7.50 30.36
N TYR A 323 -27.76 -7.74 29.91
CA TYR A 323 -26.54 -7.45 30.66
C TYR A 323 -26.32 -5.94 30.84
N LEU A 324 -26.62 -5.14 29.81
CA LEU A 324 -26.46 -3.68 29.82
C LEU A 324 -27.68 -2.94 30.42
N GLY A 325 -28.73 -3.65 30.84
CA GLY A 325 -29.94 -3.05 31.39
C GLY A 325 -30.77 -2.27 30.36
N VAL A 326 -30.70 -2.66 29.08
CA VAL A 326 -31.44 -2.01 27.99
C VAL A 326 -32.61 -2.90 27.55
N VAL A 327 -33.83 -2.32 27.53
CA VAL A 327 -35.06 -3.06 27.18
C VAL A 327 -35.25 -3.18 25.66
N ASP A 328 -34.91 -2.13 24.90
CA ASP A 328 -35.05 -2.12 23.44
C ASP A 328 -33.75 -2.59 22.77
N LEU A 329 -33.85 -3.50 21.80
CA LEU A 329 -32.72 -4.00 21.01
C LEU A 329 -32.30 -3.03 19.90
N ARG A 330 -33.18 -2.10 19.50
CA ARG A 330 -32.91 -1.18 18.38
C ARG A 330 -31.70 -0.28 18.64
N PRO A 331 -31.54 0.37 19.81
CA PRO A 331 -30.35 1.17 20.10
C PRO A 331 -29.06 0.35 20.09
N LEU A 332 -29.11 -0.91 20.57
CA LEU A 332 -27.93 -1.79 20.59
C LEU A 332 -27.50 -2.21 19.19
N ARG A 333 -28.46 -2.53 18.30
CA ARG A 333 -28.14 -2.85 16.89
C ARG A 333 -27.49 -1.67 16.20
N GLN A 334 -28.05 -0.47 16.36
CA GLN A 334 -27.48 0.73 15.77
C GLN A 334 -26.09 1.05 16.34
N ALA A 335 -25.89 0.85 17.65
CA ALA A 335 -24.59 0.98 18.28
C ALA A 335 -23.58 -0.04 17.72
N GLU A 336 -23.98 -1.31 17.57
CA GLU A 336 -23.13 -2.36 16.99
C GLU A 336 -22.78 -2.05 15.52
N GLU A 337 -23.74 -1.61 14.71
CA GLU A 337 -23.50 -1.25 13.31
C GLU A 337 -22.51 -0.08 13.16
N ARG A 338 -22.66 0.98 13.97
CA ARG A 338 -21.71 2.11 13.97
C ARG A 338 -20.33 1.69 14.47
N ALA A 339 -20.28 0.85 15.51
CA ALA A 339 -19.05 0.30 16.02
C ALA A 339 -18.31 -0.52 14.96
N ILE A 340 -19.02 -1.41 14.27
CA ILE A 340 -18.48 -2.21 13.17
C ILE A 340 -17.93 -1.29 12.07
N SER A 341 -18.72 -0.32 11.60
CA SER A 341 -18.26 0.61 10.55
C SER A 341 -16.96 1.31 10.94
N THR A 342 -16.85 1.75 12.19
CA THR A 342 -15.66 2.44 12.70
C THR A 342 -14.47 1.50 12.86
N LEU A 343 -14.71 0.29 13.38
CA LEU A 343 -13.64 -0.69 13.64
C LEU A 343 -13.13 -1.34 12.36
N THR A 344 -13.95 -1.57 11.34
CA THR A 344 -13.49 -2.14 10.06
C THR A 344 -12.50 -1.21 9.35
N GLU A 345 -12.64 0.10 9.54
CA GLU A 345 -11.67 1.10 9.06
C GLU A 345 -10.40 1.15 9.92
N HIS A 346 -10.42 0.55 11.12
CA HIS A 346 -9.25 0.53 12.01
C HIS A 346 -8.19 -0.44 11.48
N PRO A 347 -6.91 -0.04 11.36
CA PRO A 347 -5.92 -0.87 10.66
C PRO A 347 -5.52 -2.17 11.37
N ILE A 348 -5.84 -2.33 12.66
CA ILE A 348 -5.73 -3.65 13.31
C ILE A 348 -6.54 -4.71 12.55
N CYS A 349 -7.71 -4.35 12.01
CA CYS A 349 -8.57 -5.30 11.30
C CYS A 349 -7.92 -5.75 10.00
N ALA A 350 -7.32 -4.82 9.26
CA ALA A 350 -6.52 -5.15 8.07
C ALA A 350 -5.29 -5.99 8.43
N TYR A 351 -4.60 -5.66 9.54
CA TYR A 351 -3.44 -6.42 10.01
C TYR A 351 -3.79 -7.87 10.36
N VAL A 352 -4.80 -8.09 11.21
CA VAL A 352 -5.26 -9.43 11.60
C VAL A 352 -5.72 -10.22 10.38
N THR A 353 -6.45 -9.58 9.47
CA THR A 353 -6.94 -10.22 8.24
C THR A 353 -5.80 -10.65 7.33
N ARG A 354 -4.80 -9.78 7.13
CA ARG A 354 -3.58 -10.08 6.39
C ARG A 354 -2.81 -11.23 7.04
N LEU A 355 -2.59 -11.16 8.35
CA LEU A 355 -1.87 -12.18 9.12
C LEU A 355 -2.51 -13.57 8.93
N ILE A 356 -3.82 -13.68 9.17
CA ILE A 356 -4.56 -14.94 8.99
C ILE A 356 -4.47 -15.41 7.53
N THR A 357 -4.62 -14.49 6.56
CA THR A 357 -4.55 -14.82 5.13
C THR A 357 -3.19 -15.37 4.72
N GLU A 358 -2.10 -14.76 5.20
CA GLU A 358 -0.72 -15.21 4.95
C GLU A 358 -0.47 -16.60 5.52
N HIS A 359 -0.99 -16.86 6.72
CA HIS A 359 -0.91 -18.18 7.32
C HIS A 359 -1.72 -19.22 6.55
N LEU A 360 -2.94 -18.91 6.11
CA LEU A 360 -3.74 -19.81 5.28
C LEU A 360 -3.04 -20.14 3.95
N ALA A 361 -2.40 -19.16 3.32
CA ALA A 361 -1.71 -19.35 2.04
C ALA A 361 -0.54 -20.36 2.11
N ARG A 362 0.05 -20.56 3.30
CA ARG A 362 1.19 -21.47 3.51
C ARG A 362 0.76 -22.86 4.01
N ARG A 363 -0.53 -23.10 4.26
CA ARG A 363 -1.01 -24.33 4.87
C ARG A 363 -1.52 -25.33 3.84
N ALA A 364 -1.23 -26.60 4.10
CA ALA A 364 -1.83 -27.74 3.39
C ALA A 364 -3.10 -28.26 4.08
N ALA A 365 -3.35 -27.85 5.33
CA ALA A 365 -4.47 -28.31 6.15
C ALA A 365 -5.35 -27.13 6.61
N PRO A 366 -6.66 -27.39 6.84
CA PRO A 366 -7.58 -26.37 7.34
C PRO A 366 -7.07 -25.73 8.63
N LEU A 367 -7.45 -24.47 8.84
CA LEU A 367 -7.20 -23.78 10.08
C LEU A 367 -8.47 -23.78 10.92
N GLU A 368 -8.48 -24.54 12.01
CA GLU A 368 -9.55 -24.48 12.99
C GLU A 368 -9.50 -23.14 13.75
N LEU A 369 -10.67 -22.57 14.03
CA LEU A 369 -10.78 -21.33 14.80
C LEU A 369 -10.07 -21.42 16.15
N ASN A 370 -10.29 -22.52 16.86
CA ASN A 370 -9.69 -22.75 18.17
C ASN A 370 -8.17 -22.94 18.10
N ALA A 371 -7.61 -23.15 16.92
CA ALA A 371 -6.18 -23.34 16.69
C ALA A 371 -5.48 -22.07 16.19
N LEU A 372 -6.16 -20.91 16.13
CA LEU A 372 -5.54 -19.65 15.70
C LEU A 372 -4.31 -19.29 16.55
N HIS A 373 -4.37 -19.51 17.86
CA HIS A 373 -3.26 -19.27 18.79
C HIS A 373 -2.02 -20.14 18.53
N VAL A 374 -2.18 -21.31 17.89
CA VAL A 374 -1.07 -22.19 17.53
C VAL A 374 -0.30 -21.64 16.34
N VAL A 375 -0.99 -20.88 15.50
CA VAL A 375 -0.42 -20.31 14.28
C VAL A 375 0.36 -19.03 14.57
N ASP A 376 -0.18 -18.20 15.47
CA ASP A 376 0.46 -17.02 15.98
C ASP A 376 0.04 -16.81 17.44
N THR A 377 1.02 -16.73 18.35
CA THR A 377 0.77 -16.55 19.80
C THR A 377 0.16 -15.20 20.12
N TRP A 378 0.31 -14.21 19.24
CA TRP A 378 -0.37 -12.92 19.40
C TRP A 378 -1.88 -13.08 19.23
N LEU A 379 -2.37 -13.97 18.36
CA LEU A 379 -3.81 -14.15 18.17
C LEU A 379 -4.52 -14.66 19.44
N GLY A 380 -3.80 -15.25 20.39
CA GLY A 380 -4.33 -15.65 21.67
C GLY A 380 -3.40 -16.64 22.36
N THR A 381 -3.73 -17.01 23.59
CA THR A 381 -2.92 -17.98 24.36
C THR A 381 -3.68 -19.27 24.67
N ASN A 382 -5.00 -19.27 24.47
CA ASN A 382 -5.84 -20.41 24.78
C ASN A 382 -7.15 -20.38 23.95
N THR A 383 -8.02 -21.36 24.17
CA THR A 383 -9.31 -21.48 23.47
C THR A 383 -10.40 -20.51 23.99
N GLN A 384 -10.13 -19.72 25.02
CA GLN A 384 -11.11 -18.78 25.59
C GLN A 384 -11.34 -17.58 24.67
N ASP A 385 -10.39 -17.26 23.80
CA ASP A 385 -10.49 -16.20 22.80
C ASP A 385 -11.37 -16.57 21.58
N ALA A 386 -11.93 -17.79 21.54
CA ALA A 386 -12.69 -18.28 20.39
C ALA A 386 -13.93 -17.41 20.07
N ASP A 387 -14.59 -16.84 21.08
CA ASP A 387 -15.72 -15.94 20.85
C ASP A 387 -15.29 -14.60 20.26
N LEU A 388 -14.11 -14.10 20.64
CA LEU A 388 -13.52 -12.90 20.05
C LEU A 388 -13.17 -13.15 18.59
N HIS A 389 -12.46 -14.24 18.30
CA HIS A 389 -12.11 -14.60 16.93
C HIS A 389 -13.35 -14.80 16.07
N ARG A 390 -14.38 -15.47 16.60
CA ARG A 390 -15.65 -15.64 15.90
C ARG A 390 -16.30 -14.29 15.62
N TYR A 391 -16.35 -13.40 16.60
CA TYR A 391 -16.92 -12.07 16.43
C TYR A 391 -16.16 -11.28 15.37
N PHE A 392 -14.84 -11.24 15.46
CA PHE A 392 -13.95 -10.58 14.51
C PHE A 392 -14.17 -11.11 13.09
N LEU A 393 -14.06 -12.42 12.87
CA LEU A 393 -14.22 -13.03 11.54
C LEU A 393 -15.62 -12.84 10.96
N THR A 394 -16.64 -12.71 11.80
CA THR A 394 -18.03 -12.54 11.34
C THR A 394 -18.37 -11.09 11.04
N LYS A 395 -17.73 -10.13 11.73
CA LYS A 395 -18.17 -8.73 11.75
C LYS A 395 -17.14 -7.73 11.23
N LEU A 396 -15.86 -8.03 11.35
CA LEU A 396 -14.77 -7.07 11.15
C LEU A 396 -13.76 -7.52 10.09
N ALA A 397 -13.62 -8.83 9.85
CA ALA A 397 -12.81 -9.33 8.76
C ALA A 397 -13.40 -8.93 7.40
N ASP A 398 -12.52 -8.77 6.41
CA ASP A 398 -12.93 -8.48 5.04
C ASP A 398 -13.58 -9.71 4.35
N ASP A 399 -14.08 -9.49 3.14
CA ASP A 399 -14.73 -10.54 2.34
C ASP A 399 -13.76 -11.62 1.82
N HIS A 400 -12.47 -11.59 2.20
CA HIS A 400 -11.48 -12.60 1.81
C HIS A 400 -11.33 -13.72 2.83
N LEU A 401 -11.80 -13.53 4.06
CA LEU A 401 -11.84 -14.57 5.07
C LEU A 401 -13.26 -15.03 5.31
N HIS A 402 -13.42 -16.35 5.32
CA HIS A 402 -14.68 -17.00 5.59
C HIS A 402 -14.55 -17.93 6.77
N PHE A 403 -15.63 -18.00 7.54
CA PHE A 403 -15.72 -18.79 8.75
C PHE A 403 -17.00 -19.64 8.69
N TRP A 404 -16.85 -20.95 8.77
CA TRP A 404 -17.99 -21.88 8.66
C TRP A 404 -17.70 -23.24 9.29
N LEU A 405 -18.75 -24.03 9.52
CA LEU A 405 -18.69 -25.34 10.17
C LEU A 405 -18.43 -26.46 9.16
N LEU A 406 -17.34 -27.20 9.35
CA LEU A 406 -16.93 -28.36 8.57
C LEU A 406 -16.68 -29.54 9.54
N ASP A 407 -17.41 -30.63 9.36
CA ASP A 407 -17.29 -31.86 10.17
C ASP A 407 -17.33 -31.62 11.70
N GLY A 408 -18.16 -30.67 12.13
CA GLY A 408 -18.32 -30.29 13.54
C GLY A 408 -17.26 -29.31 14.07
N CYS A 409 -16.25 -28.98 13.26
CA CYS A 409 -15.22 -28.01 13.58
C CYS A 409 -15.48 -26.69 12.85
N TRP A 410 -15.30 -25.58 13.55
CA TRP A 410 -15.34 -24.26 12.93
C TRP A 410 -14.00 -23.97 12.27
N ILE A 411 -14.01 -23.80 10.96
CA ILE A 411 -12.81 -23.54 10.16
C ILE A 411 -12.77 -22.10 9.65
N VAL A 412 -11.56 -21.57 9.55
CA VAL A 412 -11.22 -20.32 8.88
C VAL A 412 -10.61 -20.67 7.53
N SER A 413 -11.13 -20.07 6.46
CA SER A 413 -10.75 -20.40 5.09
C SER A 413 -10.83 -19.18 4.19
N ARG A 414 -10.04 -19.18 3.11
CA ARG A 414 -10.16 -18.18 2.04
C ARG A 414 -11.30 -18.48 1.07
N LEU A 415 -12.01 -19.57 1.31
CA LEU A 415 -13.09 -20.08 0.47
C LEU A 415 -14.39 -20.10 1.29
N GLY A 416 -15.44 -19.49 0.73
CA GLY A 416 -16.74 -19.46 1.38
C GLY A 416 -17.42 -20.82 1.35
N LYS A 417 -18.34 -21.08 2.29
CA LYS A 417 -19.13 -22.33 2.36
C LYS A 417 -19.79 -22.72 1.03
N ARG A 418 -20.33 -21.73 0.30
CA ARG A 418 -20.96 -21.96 -1.01
C ARG A 418 -19.96 -22.38 -2.08
N GLU A 419 -18.80 -21.74 -2.10
CA GLU A 419 -17.72 -22.03 -3.03
C GLU A 419 -17.12 -23.41 -2.76
N TRP A 420 -16.98 -23.78 -1.48
CA TRP A 420 -16.59 -25.12 -1.06
C TRP A 420 -17.49 -26.22 -1.65
N TYR A 421 -18.81 -26.11 -1.50
CA TYR A 421 -19.73 -27.10 -2.09
C TYR A 421 -19.69 -27.10 -3.62
N ARG A 422 -19.45 -25.96 -4.26
CA ARG A 422 -19.22 -25.92 -5.72
C ARG A 422 -17.96 -26.68 -6.10
N ALA A 423 -16.87 -26.53 -5.34
CA ALA A 423 -15.62 -27.26 -5.58
C ALA A 423 -15.80 -28.78 -5.41
N ILE A 424 -16.55 -29.22 -4.38
CA ILE A 424 -16.91 -30.64 -4.20
C ILE A 424 -17.66 -31.17 -5.42
N ASN A 425 -18.72 -30.48 -5.85
CA ASN A 425 -19.55 -30.93 -6.97
C ASN A 425 -18.76 -30.95 -8.29
N ALA A 426 -17.92 -29.95 -8.53
CA ALA A 426 -17.04 -29.90 -9.68
C ALA A 426 -16.05 -31.09 -9.68
N ALA A 427 -15.39 -31.35 -8.56
CA ALA A 427 -14.46 -32.47 -8.44
C ALA A 427 -15.15 -33.84 -8.59
N ALA A 428 -16.35 -34.00 -8.02
CA ALA A 428 -17.15 -35.20 -8.18
C ALA A 428 -17.55 -35.45 -9.63
N SER A 429 -17.96 -34.39 -10.35
CA SER A 429 -18.28 -34.44 -11.78
C SER A 429 -17.08 -34.84 -12.63
N MET A 430 -15.89 -34.25 -12.37
CA MET A 430 -14.65 -34.59 -13.07
C MET A 430 -14.18 -36.05 -12.84
N LEU A 431 -14.66 -36.69 -11.78
CA LEU A 431 -14.35 -38.08 -11.43
C LEU A 431 -15.52 -39.04 -11.66
N ALA A 432 -16.64 -38.61 -12.27
CA ALA A 432 -17.86 -39.42 -12.36
C ALA A 432 -17.61 -40.80 -12.98
N ASP A 433 -16.82 -40.85 -14.06
CA ASP A 433 -16.51 -42.07 -14.82
C ASP A 433 -15.20 -42.75 -14.37
N VAL A 434 -14.58 -42.26 -13.29
CA VAL A 434 -13.32 -42.79 -12.77
C VAL A 434 -13.57 -43.58 -11.49
N HIS A 435 -13.19 -44.87 -11.51
CA HIS A 435 -13.44 -45.83 -10.43
C HIS A 435 -12.15 -46.41 -9.85
N GLY A 436 -12.26 -47.03 -8.66
CA GLY A 436 -11.18 -47.78 -8.02
C GLY A 436 -9.90 -46.98 -7.77
N GLU A 437 -8.75 -47.61 -7.97
CA GLU A 437 -7.43 -47.01 -7.76
C GLU A 437 -7.15 -45.82 -8.67
N GLU A 438 -7.68 -45.81 -9.90
CA GLU A 438 -7.49 -44.68 -10.81
C GLU A 438 -8.16 -43.40 -10.29
N ARG A 439 -9.27 -43.53 -9.55
CA ARG A 439 -9.93 -42.39 -8.88
C ARG A 439 -9.04 -41.81 -7.79
N LEU A 440 -8.40 -42.69 -7.00
CA LEU A 440 -7.46 -42.29 -5.95
C LEU A 440 -6.21 -41.62 -6.54
N ARG A 441 -5.71 -42.14 -7.67
CA ARG A 441 -4.56 -41.59 -8.38
C ARG A 441 -4.84 -40.22 -8.99
N ARG A 442 -6.04 -40.01 -9.57
CA ARG A 442 -6.44 -38.74 -10.20
C ARG A 442 -6.92 -37.68 -9.21
N GLY A 443 -7.42 -38.10 -8.05
CA GLY A 443 -7.96 -37.21 -7.01
C GLY A 443 -7.10 -35.98 -6.73
N PRO A 444 -5.80 -36.11 -6.41
CA PRO A 444 -4.93 -34.97 -6.10
C PRO A 444 -4.85 -33.92 -7.22
N SER A 445 -4.77 -34.36 -8.48
CA SER A 445 -4.75 -33.44 -9.63
C SER A 445 -6.08 -32.72 -9.79
N VAL A 446 -7.21 -33.41 -9.59
CA VAL A 446 -8.55 -32.80 -9.63
C VAL A 446 -8.71 -31.79 -8.49
N ALA A 447 -8.30 -32.13 -7.26
CA ALA A 447 -8.37 -31.22 -6.12
C ALA A 447 -7.55 -29.94 -6.35
N ARG A 448 -6.34 -30.05 -6.94
CA ARG A 448 -5.54 -28.88 -7.34
C ARG A 448 -6.21 -28.06 -8.44
N ALA A 449 -6.89 -28.70 -9.38
CA ALA A 449 -7.57 -28.01 -10.47
C ALA A 449 -8.78 -27.18 -9.98
N VAL A 450 -9.57 -27.71 -9.04
CA VAL A 450 -10.76 -27.00 -8.52
C VAL A 450 -10.44 -26.04 -7.36
N LEU A 451 -9.27 -26.19 -6.73
CA LEU A 451 -8.75 -25.30 -5.68
C LEU A 451 -7.32 -24.85 -6.04
N PRO A 452 -7.12 -24.03 -7.09
CA PRO A 452 -5.79 -23.69 -7.63
C PRO A 452 -4.97 -22.83 -6.67
N ASP A 453 -5.58 -21.77 -6.13
CA ASP A 453 -4.96 -20.92 -5.13
C ASP A 453 -5.89 -20.78 -3.93
N ARG A 454 -7.05 -20.13 -4.08
CA ARG A 454 -8.05 -19.99 -3.00
C ARG A 454 -8.59 -21.35 -2.56
N GLY A 455 -8.55 -21.61 -1.26
CA GLY A 455 -8.97 -22.88 -0.69
C GLY A 455 -7.94 -24.01 -0.83
N SER A 456 -6.68 -23.72 -1.20
CA SER A 456 -5.61 -24.72 -1.25
C SER A 456 -5.44 -25.46 0.09
N GLU A 457 -5.73 -24.78 1.20
CA GLU A 457 -5.72 -25.33 2.55
C GLU A 457 -6.79 -26.42 2.78
N LEU A 458 -7.77 -26.56 1.89
CA LEU A 458 -8.87 -27.53 1.98
C LEU A 458 -8.70 -28.72 1.02
N ARG A 459 -7.58 -28.83 0.28
CA ARG A 459 -7.38 -29.88 -0.73
C ARG A 459 -7.43 -31.29 -0.12
N ASP A 460 -6.78 -31.50 1.02
CA ASP A 460 -6.74 -32.82 1.66
C ASP A 460 -8.13 -33.22 2.21
N VAL A 461 -8.88 -32.24 2.72
CA VAL A 461 -10.29 -32.44 3.11
C VAL A 461 -11.14 -32.83 1.90
N LEU A 462 -10.92 -32.17 0.76
CA LEU A 462 -11.65 -32.47 -0.47
C LEU A 462 -11.33 -33.88 -0.93
N LEU A 463 -10.06 -34.30 -0.87
CA LEU A 463 -9.65 -35.66 -1.20
C LEU A 463 -10.30 -36.69 -0.28
N ALA A 464 -10.34 -36.44 1.03
CA ALA A 464 -11.06 -37.29 1.97
C ALA A 464 -12.56 -37.39 1.60
N HIS A 465 -13.19 -36.25 1.28
CA HIS A 465 -14.58 -36.21 0.83
C HIS A 465 -14.84 -37.00 -0.45
N LEU A 466 -13.88 -37.08 -1.38
CA LEU A 466 -14.02 -37.79 -2.64
C LEU A 466 -13.73 -39.30 -2.54
N ARG A 467 -13.07 -39.73 -1.45
CA ARG A 467 -12.76 -41.14 -1.16
C ARG A 467 -13.95 -41.88 -0.54
N GLU A 468 -14.75 -41.17 0.24
CA GLU A 468 -15.93 -41.77 0.87
C GLU A 468 -17.04 -42.00 -0.17
N PRO A 469 -17.53 -43.24 -0.34
CA PRO A 469 -18.59 -43.53 -1.30
C PRO A 469 -19.88 -42.79 -0.92
N HIS A 470 -20.46 -42.08 -1.89
CA HIS A 470 -21.66 -41.24 -1.74
C HIS A 470 -22.89 -41.94 -1.12
N LYS A 471 -22.89 -43.28 -0.98
CA LYS A 471 -24.04 -44.09 -0.55
C LYS A 471 -24.41 -43.94 0.93
N GLU A 472 -23.54 -43.44 1.79
CA GLU A 472 -23.85 -43.22 3.22
C GLU A 472 -24.06 -41.74 3.60
N ARG A 473 -23.80 -40.82 2.67
CA ARG A 473 -24.05 -39.40 2.89
C ARG A 473 -25.47 -39.10 2.45
N SER A 474 -26.41 -39.24 3.39
CA SER A 474 -27.76 -38.67 3.30
C SER A 474 -27.69 -37.29 2.63
N SER A 475 -28.58 -37.07 1.65
CA SER A 475 -28.81 -35.87 0.84
C SER A 475 -28.28 -34.56 1.44
N PRO A 476 -27.77 -33.60 0.64
CA PRO A 476 -27.15 -32.36 1.10
C PRO A 476 -27.91 -31.85 2.31
N ILE A 477 -27.25 -32.02 3.45
CA ILE A 477 -27.78 -31.87 4.80
C ILE A 477 -28.68 -30.64 4.80
N GLN A 478 -29.93 -30.78 5.24
CA GLN A 478 -30.75 -29.62 5.63
C GLN A 478 -30.00 -28.91 6.77
N THR A 479 -29.06 -28.03 6.41
CA THR A 479 -28.06 -27.43 7.32
C THR A 479 -28.70 -26.65 8.47
N LYS A 480 -29.97 -26.28 8.34
CA LYS A 480 -30.73 -25.64 9.43
C LYS A 480 -30.85 -26.55 10.66
N ASP A 481 -30.95 -27.86 10.50
CA ASP A 481 -31.12 -28.76 11.65
C ASP A 481 -29.80 -29.19 12.27
N ALA A 482 -28.73 -29.38 11.49
CA ALA A 482 -27.40 -29.66 12.03
C ALA A 482 -26.80 -28.48 12.82
N ASP A 483 -26.94 -27.26 12.31
CA ASP A 483 -26.50 -26.04 13.02
C ASP A 483 -27.35 -25.83 14.30
N ARG A 484 -28.65 -26.16 14.24
CA ARG A 484 -29.56 -26.11 15.41
C ARG A 484 -29.23 -27.18 16.44
N GLU A 485 -28.90 -28.39 16.02
CA GLU A 485 -28.57 -29.51 16.90
C GLU A 485 -27.21 -29.31 17.58
N LEU A 486 -26.22 -28.79 16.85
CA LEU A 486 -24.93 -28.41 17.46
C LEU A 486 -25.10 -27.25 18.44
N ALA A 487 -25.91 -26.23 18.12
CA ALA A 487 -26.22 -25.14 19.04
C ALA A 487 -26.93 -25.66 20.31
N LEU A 488 -27.85 -26.63 20.17
CA LEU A 488 -28.50 -27.28 21.31
C LEU A 488 -27.51 -28.11 22.15
N ARG A 489 -26.55 -28.78 21.51
CA ARG A 489 -25.53 -29.57 22.19
C ARG A 489 -24.57 -28.68 22.98
N LEU A 490 -24.05 -27.61 22.37
CA LEU A 490 -23.21 -26.62 23.04
C LEU A 490 -23.95 -25.93 24.20
N ARG A 491 -25.23 -25.61 24.02
CA ARG A 491 -26.07 -25.04 25.09
C ARG A 491 -26.26 -26.00 26.27
N ARG A 492 -26.40 -27.31 26.02
CA ARG A 492 -26.46 -28.33 27.08
C ARG A 492 -25.12 -28.46 27.81
N GLU A 493 -24.00 -28.38 27.09
CA GLU A 493 -22.66 -28.43 27.68
C GLU A 493 -22.39 -27.23 28.61
N VAL A 494 -22.78 -26.03 28.19
CA VAL A 494 -22.68 -24.81 29.01
C VAL A 494 -23.56 -24.90 30.25
N LEU A 495 -24.80 -25.38 30.10
CA LEU A 495 -25.71 -25.58 31.23
C LEU A 495 -25.20 -26.63 32.22
N ARG A 496 -24.61 -27.74 31.74
CA ARG A 496 -23.98 -28.74 32.62
C ARG A 496 -22.84 -28.14 33.44
N ARG A 497 -21.97 -27.33 32.81
CA ARG A 497 -20.87 -26.64 33.51
C ARG A 497 -21.38 -25.63 34.54
N GLN A 498 -22.45 -24.90 34.24
CA GLN A 498 -23.04 -23.91 35.17
C GLN A 498 -23.77 -24.55 36.35
N LEU A 499 -24.36 -25.73 36.17
CA LEU A 499 -25.13 -26.42 37.20
C LEU A 499 -24.26 -27.37 38.06
N GLY A 500 -22.96 -27.47 37.81
CA GLY A 500 -22.06 -28.37 38.54
C GLY A 500 -22.44 -29.86 38.39
N VAL A 501 -23.23 -30.20 37.37
CA VAL A 501 -23.64 -31.57 37.10
C VAL A 501 -22.52 -32.22 36.27
N GLN A 502 -21.72 -33.06 36.93
CA GLN A 502 -20.74 -33.92 36.27
C GLN A 502 -21.42 -34.99 35.43
#